data_AF-A0A7I8J9B6-F1
#
_entry.id   AF-A0A7I8J9B6-F1
#
_cell.length_a   1.000
_cell.length_b   1.000
_cell.length_c   1.000
_cell.angle_alpha   90.00
_cell.angle_beta   90.00
_cell.angle_gamma   90.00
#
_symmetry.space_group_name_H-M   'P 1'
#
loop_
_entity.id
_entity.type
_entity.pdbx_description
1 polymer ?
#
loop_
_entity_poly.entity_id
_entity_poly.type
_entity_poly.pdbx_seq_one_letter_code
_entity_poly.pdbx_strand_id
1 'polypeptide(L)'
;MAAERAVALGGTAEEFSDWAAAPSGKVEEDGGAAREARVLRYREKKKRRQFGKQIRYESRKACAETRPRVRGRFARAAAAADRPTVSGVGTGGSVRLGWVAPPGMNRGH
;
A
#
# COMPACT_ATOMS: atom_id res chain seq x y z
N MET A 1 8.70 31.83 -35.77
CA MET A 1 10.05 31.94 -35.19
C MET A 1 9.95 31.60 -33.72
N ALA A 2 10.69 30.57 -33.31
CA ALA A 2 10.85 30.04 -31.95
C ALA A 2 9.61 29.34 -31.36
N ALA A 3 9.70 28.14 -30.79
CA ALA A 3 10.70 27.09 -30.85
C ALA A 3 9.98 25.84 -30.35
N GLU A 4 10.01 24.76 -31.11
CA GLU A 4 9.61 23.44 -30.61
C GLU A 4 10.55 23.05 -29.48
N ARG A 5 10.01 22.84 -28.27
CA ARG A 5 10.74 22.17 -27.18
C ARG A 5 10.19 20.76 -27.09
N ALA A 6 10.87 19.84 -27.78
CA ALA A 6 10.68 18.41 -27.66
C ALA A 6 10.99 17.98 -26.21
N VAL A 7 10.00 17.41 -25.52
CA VAL A 7 10.23 16.67 -24.28
C VAL A 7 10.73 15.29 -24.68
N ALA A 8 12.05 15.10 -24.59
CA ALA A 8 12.69 13.81 -24.74
C ALA A 8 12.24 12.88 -23.60
N LEU A 9 11.48 11.84 -23.95
CA LEU A 9 11.30 10.67 -23.09
C LEU A 9 12.58 9.82 -23.19
N GLY A 10 13.50 10.06 -22.27
CA GLY A 10 14.72 9.28 -22.09
C GLY A 10 14.92 8.95 -20.62
N GLY A 11 14.16 7.99 -20.11
CA GLY A 11 14.47 7.34 -18.83
C GLY A 11 15.52 6.28 -19.08
N THR A 12 16.75 6.52 -18.65
CA THR A 12 17.83 5.52 -18.69
C THR A 12 17.48 4.37 -17.75
N ALA A 13 17.70 3.13 -18.20
CA ALA A 13 17.38 1.90 -17.46
C ALA A 13 18.14 1.74 -16.12
N GLU A 14 18.99 2.70 -15.75
CA GLU A 14 19.80 2.71 -14.53
C GLU A 14 19.03 3.19 -13.29
N GLU A 15 17.87 3.84 -13.43
CA GLU A 15 17.14 4.42 -12.28
C GLU A 15 16.30 3.40 -11.48
N PHE A 16 16.30 2.11 -11.86
CA PHE A 16 15.64 1.06 -11.08
C PHE A 16 16.53 0.50 -9.95
N SER A 17 17.84 0.77 -10.00
CA SER A 17 18.83 0.18 -9.09
C SER A 17 18.94 0.91 -7.73
N ASP A 18 18.39 2.13 -7.63
CA ASP A 18 18.49 2.95 -6.41
C ASP A 18 17.58 2.47 -5.26
N TRP A 19 16.66 1.52 -5.50
CA TRP A 19 15.92 0.87 -4.42
C TRP A 19 16.82 -0.03 -3.55
N ALA A 20 17.97 -0.48 -4.08
CA ALA A 20 18.94 -1.29 -3.35
C ALA A 20 19.79 -0.49 -2.36
N ALA A 21 19.82 0.85 -2.47
CA ALA A 21 20.62 1.74 -1.62
C ALA A 21 19.80 2.35 -0.47
N ALA A 22 18.76 1.66 0.02
CA ALA A 22 18.19 2.02 1.31
C ALA A 22 19.30 1.91 2.37
N PRO A 23 19.56 2.95 3.20
CA PRO A 23 20.45 2.78 4.34
C PRO A 23 19.79 1.76 5.25
N SER A 24 20.20 0.50 5.11
CA SER A 24 19.95 -0.55 6.08
C SER A 24 20.45 0.04 7.38
N GLY A 25 19.50 0.39 8.26
CA GLY A 25 19.82 0.95 9.55
C GLY A 25 20.69 -0.08 10.25
N LYS A 26 22.01 0.14 10.23
CA LYS A 26 22.96 -0.63 11.01
C LYS A 26 22.38 -0.62 12.41
N VAL A 27 22.16 -1.80 12.97
CA VAL A 27 21.92 -1.94 14.40
C VAL A 27 23.26 -1.61 15.03
N GLU A 28 23.59 -0.32 15.11
CA GLU A 28 24.72 0.21 15.85
C GLU A 28 24.58 -0.38 17.25
N GLU A 29 25.60 -1.13 17.65
CA GLU A 29 25.70 -1.80 18.93
C GLU A 29 25.31 -0.84 20.06
N ASP A 30 24.56 -1.34 21.04
CA ASP A 30 23.94 -0.54 22.10
C ASP A 30 24.98 0.03 23.08
N GLY A 31 25.79 0.98 22.62
CA GLY A 31 26.47 1.95 23.47
C GLY A 31 25.47 2.97 24.01
N GLY A 32 25.68 3.47 25.23
CA GLY A 32 24.77 4.40 25.92
C GLY A 32 24.33 5.60 25.07
N ALA A 33 25.22 6.15 24.24
CA ALA A 33 24.94 7.26 23.33
C ALA A 33 23.94 6.90 22.21
N ALA A 34 24.03 5.70 21.63
CA ALA A 34 23.08 5.24 20.62
C ALA A 34 21.67 5.04 21.22
N ARG A 35 21.62 4.57 22.48
CA ARG A 35 20.37 4.44 23.23
C ARG A 35 19.73 5.78 23.53
N GLU A 36 20.50 6.77 23.97
CA GLU A 36 20.02 8.12 24.25
C GLU A 36 19.41 8.77 23.00
N ALA A 37 20.08 8.65 21.85
CA ALA A 37 19.55 9.14 20.57
C ALA A 37 18.22 8.46 20.18
N ARG A 38 18.10 7.13 20.36
CA ARG A 38 16.84 6.40 20.13
C ARG A 38 15.72 6.86 21.07
N VAL A 39 16.03 7.09 22.35
CA VAL A 39 15.06 7.57 23.35
C VAL A 39 14.58 8.97 23.05
N LEU A 40 15.46 9.89 22.64
CA LEU A 40 15.07 11.24 22.24
C LEU A 40 14.12 11.23 21.03
N ARG A 41 14.47 10.48 19.97
CA ARG A 41 13.58 10.27 18.81
C ARG A 41 12.23 9.71 19.21
N TYR A 42 12.19 8.75 20.13
CA TYR A 42 10.94 8.19 20.64
C TYR A 42 10.10 9.26 21.37
N ARG A 43 10.72 10.06 22.26
CA ARG A 43 10.04 11.12 23.03
C ARG A 43 9.45 12.18 22.09
N GLU A 44 10.22 12.63 21.11
CA GLU A 44 9.76 13.58 20.08
C GLU A 44 8.63 12.99 19.25
N LYS A 45 8.77 11.76 18.77
CA LYS A 45 7.72 11.05 18.04
C LYS A 45 6.45 10.88 18.88
N LYS A 46 6.58 10.62 20.20
CA LYS A 46 5.45 10.49 21.13
C LYS A 46 4.67 11.80 21.27
N LYS A 47 5.37 12.93 21.41
CA LYS A 47 4.75 14.27 21.46
C LYS A 47 4.00 14.62 20.16
N ARG A 48 4.50 14.15 19.02
CA ARG A 48 3.91 14.41 17.69
C ARG A 48 2.82 13.43 17.26
N ARG A 49 2.39 12.50 18.12
CA ARG A 49 1.32 11.56 17.78
C ARG A 49 0.00 12.32 17.61
N GLN A 50 -0.67 12.07 16.50
CA GLN A 50 -1.99 12.62 16.21
C GLN A 50 -3.02 11.49 16.45
N PHE A 51 -3.87 11.66 17.46
CA PHE A 51 -4.93 10.69 17.80
C PHE A 51 -6.29 11.01 17.16
N GLY A 52 -6.40 12.17 16.53
CA GLY A 52 -7.58 12.54 15.75
C GLY A 52 -7.74 11.66 14.50
N LYS A 53 -8.95 11.63 13.95
CA LYS A 53 -9.23 10.92 12.70
C LYS A 53 -8.60 11.68 11.53
N GLN A 54 -7.45 11.22 11.05
CA GLN A 54 -6.80 11.75 9.84
C GLN A 54 -7.25 10.96 8.61
N ILE A 55 -7.65 11.69 7.57
CA ILE A 55 -7.98 11.12 6.26
C ILE A 55 -6.76 11.31 5.36
N ARG A 56 -6.11 10.22 4.98
CA ARG A 56 -4.89 10.26 4.16
C ARG A 56 -5.16 10.18 2.66
N TYR A 57 -6.23 9.48 2.29
CA TYR A 57 -6.60 9.23 0.90
C TYR A 57 -7.99 9.79 0.63
N GLU A 58 -8.04 11.01 0.12
CA GLU A 58 -9.28 11.75 -0.12
C GLU A 58 -10.14 11.07 -1.20
N SER A 59 -9.51 10.61 -2.29
CA SER A 59 -10.19 9.87 -3.36
C SER A 59 -10.93 8.63 -2.83
N ARG A 60 -10.29 7.86 -1.94
CA ARG A 60 -10.92 6.68 -1.31
C ARG A 60 -12.08 7.07 -0.39
N LYS A 61 -12.02 8.23 0.27
CA LYS A 61 -13.11 8.75 1.10
C LYS A 61 -14.33 9.08 0.23
N ALA A 62 -14.14 9.81 -0.86
CA ALA A 62 -15.21 10.17 -1.80
C ALA A 62 -15.91 8.93 -2.39
N CYS A 63 -15.15 7.90 -2.77
CA CYS A 63 -15.73 6.64 -3.24
C CYS A 63 -16.53 5.89 -2.14
N ALA A 64 -16.14 6.03 -0.88
CA ALA A 64 -16.80 5.37 0.25
C ALA A 64 -18.06 6.12 0.75
N GLU A 65 -18.14 7.43 0.52
CA GLU A 65 -19.29 8.29 0.83
C GLU A 65 -20.44 8.06 -0.16
N THR A 66 -20.13 7.87 -1.45
CA THR A 66 -21.14 7.69 -2.52
C THR A 66 -21.66 6.26 -2.67
N ARG A 67 -20.94 5.25 -2.15
CA ARG A 67 -21.30 3.84 -2.32
C ARG A 67 -22.52 3.44 -1.46
N PRO A 68 -23.51 2.70 -2.01
CA PRO A 68 -24.72 2.33 -1.28
C PRO A 68 -24.42 1.47 -0.05
N ARG A 69 -25.09 1.79 1.06
CA ARG A 69 -24.96 1.07 2.34
C ARG A 69 -26.30 0.57 2.85
N VAL A 70 -26.32 -0.65 3.40
CA VAL A 70 -27.46 -1.24 4.12
C VAL A 70 -26.97 -1.59 5.53
N ARG A 71 -27.56 -0.99 6.57
CA ARG A 71 -27.17 -1.17 7.98
C ARG A 71 -25.66 -1.00 8.24
N GLY A 72 -25.05 0.01 7.61
CA GLY A 72 -23.62 0.35 7.76
C GLY A 72 -22.64 -0.44 6.88
N ARG A 73 -23.10 -1.51 6.21
CA ARG A 73 -22.29 -2.33 5.30
C ARG A 73 -22.50 -1.87 3.87
N PHE A 74 -21.47 -1.94 3.03
CA PHE A 74 -21.66 -1.73 1.59
C PHE A 74 -22.52 -2.84 1.00
N ALA A 75 -23.49 -2.47 0.16
CA ALA A 75 -24.28 -3.44 -0.58
C ALA A 75 -23.39 -4.21 -1.57
N ARG A 76 -23.60 -5.53 -1.65
CA ARG A 76 -23.03 -6.34 -2.72
C ARG A 76 -23.87 -6.08 -3.97
N ALA A 77 -23.22 -5.92 -5.12
CA ALA A 77 -23.89 -5.64 -6.40
C ALA A 77 -24.62 -6.89 -6.94
N ALA A 78 -25.54 -7.46 -6.16
CA ALA A 78 -26.50 -8.44 -6.61
C ALA A 78 -27.88 -7.79 -6.44
N ALA A 79 -28.57 -7.56 -7.56
CA ALA A 79 -29.89 -6.92 -7.66
C ALA A 79 -29.97 -5.38 -7.70
N ALA A 80 -29.08 -4.71 -8.43
CA ALA A 80 -29.45 -3.44 -9.07
C ALA A 80 -30.01 -3.77 -10.47
N ALA A 81 -31.28 -4.17 -10.51
CA ALA A 81 -32.01 -4.57 -11.71
C ALA A 81 -32.42 -3.38 -12.60
N ASP A 82 -31.59 -2.34 -12.70
CA ASP A 82 -31.79 -1.26 -13.67
C ASP A 82 -30.48 -0.49 -13.96
N ARG A 83 -29.48 -1.18 -14.50
CA ARG A 83 -28.34 -0.54 -15.16
C ARG A 83 -27.96 -1.32 -16.41
N PRO A 84 -27.87 -0.69 -17.60
CA PRO A 84 -27.46 -1.37 -18.81
C PRO A 84 -26.03 -1.88 -18.64
N THR A 85 -25.90 -3.20 -18.77
CA THR A 85 -24.64 -3.94 -18.71
C THR A 85 -23.80 -3.60 -19.94
N VAL A 86 -22.89 -2.63 -19.85
CA VAL A 86 -21.74 -2.63 -20.75
C VAL A 86 -20.79 -3.73 -20.27
N SER A 87 -20.69 -4.76 -21.10
CA SER A 87 -19.86 -5.95 -20.91
C SER A 87 -18.39 -5.58 -20.64
N GLY A 88 -17.84 -6.12 -19.56
CA GLY A 88 -16.42 -6.00 -19.22
C GLY A 88 -16.03 -7.05 -18.17
N VAL A 89 -15.87 -8.29 -18.65
CA VAL A 89 -15.18 -9.46 -18.05
C VAL A 89 -14.98 -9.43 -16.53
N GLY A 90 -15.82 -10.19 -15.82
CA GLY A 90 -15.67 -10.50 -14.40
C GLY A 90 -15.72 -12.01 -14.17
N THR A 91 -14.82 -12.78 -14.78
CA THR A 91 -14.58 -14.17 -14.39
C THR A 91 -13.90 -14.16 -13.03
N GLY A 92 -14.70 -14.24 -11.97
CA GLY A 92 -14.25 -14.45 -10.61
C GLY A 92 -13.60 -15.82 -10.46
N GLY A 93 -12.35 -15.94 -10.89
CA GLY A 93 -11.48 -17.05 -10.51
C GLY A 93 -11.18 -16.91 -9.03
N SER A 94 -11.72 -17.82 -8.23
CA SER A 94 -11.18 -18.14 -6.91
C SER A 94 -9.74 -18.62 -7.13
N VAL A 95 -8.78 -17.71 -7.05
CA VAL A 95 -7.38 -18.10 -6.92
C VAL A 95 -7.25 -18.61 -5.49
N ARG A 96 -7.38 -19.92 -5.29
CA ARG A 96 -6.87 -20.54 -4.07
C ARG A 96 -5.37 -20.30 -4.11
N LEU A 97 -4.91 -19.23 -3.46
CA LEU A 97 -3.50 -19.05 -3.11
C LEU A 97 -3.19 -20.08 -2.02
N GLY A 98 -3.11 -21.34 -2.43
CA GLY A 98 -2.61 -22.43 -1.61
C GLY A 98 -1.14 -22.17 -1.37
N TRP A 99 -0.79 -21.94 -0.11
CA TRP A 99 0.59 -22.01 0.36
C TRP A 99 1.15 -23.39 -0.06
N VAL A 100 2.04 -23.41 -1.05
CA VAL A 100 2.71 -24.65 -1.48
C VAL A 100 3.73 -25.00 -0.40
N ALA A 101 3.49 -26.11 0.31
CA ALA A 101 4.41 -26.60 1.31
C ALA A 101 5.72 -27.06 0.63
N PRO A 102 6.89 -26.59 1.08
CA PRO A 102 8.17 -27.03 0.51
C PRO A 102 8.37 -28.54 0.75
N PRO A 103 9.00 -29.27 -0.19
CA PRO A 103 9.26 -30.69 -0.05
C PRO A 103 10.17 -30.96 1.16
N GLY A 104 9.80 -31.91 2.02
CA GLY A 104 10.61 -32.36 3.16
C GLY A 104 9.91 -32.35 4.53
N MET A 105 8.69 -31.82 4.65
CA MET A 105 7.93 -31.85 5.91
C MET A 105 7.12 -33.15 6.04
N ASN A 106 7.71 -34.14 6.72
CA ASN A 106 7.04 -35.38 7.09
C ASN A 106 6.07 -35.11 8.26
N ARG A 107 4.76 -35.08 7.98
CA ARG A 107 3.72 -34.98 9.01
C ARG A 107 3.43 -36.38 9.53
N GLY A 108 4.12 -36.77 10.60
CA GLY A 108 3.88 -38.01 11.33
C GLY A 108 2.48 -38.04 11.95
N HIS A 109 1.84 -39.20 11.87
CA HIS A 109 0.60 -39.58 12.55
C HIS A 109 0.88 -40.08 13.97
#